data_AF-A0A4Y2PAN6-F1
#
_entry.id   AF-A0A4Y2PAN6-F1
#
_cell.length_a   1.000
_cell.length_b   1.000
_cell.length_c   1.000
_cell.angle_alpha   90.00
_cell.angle_beta   90.00
_cell.angle_gamma   90.00
#
_symmetry.space_group_name_H-M   'P 1'
#
loop_
_entity.id
_entity.type
_entity.pdbx_description
1 polymer ?
#
loop_
_entity_poly.entity_id
_entity_poly.type
_entity_poly.pdbx_seq_one_letter_code
_entity_poly.pdbx_strand_id
1 'polypeptide(L)'
;MKVYALLWFTIKIHHSCKDGSKHVFETINKSRYLSAELKAVIDPVVQRNGYFVNPENILIAMITDNRNFIRELCLHRIMAVIARKSIGLRKFTIPDFNFEAEDYHELIDWQNWEKTELPLTMGISDEALKQMVVDGVPAEMFDLQNYACHTQSVEHCVKLVTEASAAVCGATKRDGFIRVRLESKQLMPQFNTKAEYRQ
;
A
#
# COMPACT_ATOMS: atom_id res chain seq x y z
N MET A 1 -23.38 -5.74 -15.15
CA MET A 1 -21.98 -5.31 -15.40
C MET A 1 -21.28 -5.17 -14.05
N LYS A 2 -20.31 -6.02 -13.73
CA LYS A 2 -19.51 -5.88 -12.49
C LYS A 2 -18.51 -4.74 -12.72
N VAL A 3 -18.90 -3.49 -12.47
CA VAL A 3 -18.03 -2.33 -12.67
C VAL A 3 -17.21 -2.11 -11.40
N TYR A 4 -15.89 -1.95 -11.60
CA TYR A 4 -14.89 -1.36 -10.72
C TYR A 4 -15.07 -1.67 -9.22
N ALA A 5 -14.34 -2.68 -8.75
CA ALA A 5 -14.30 -3.08 -7.36
C ALA A 5 -14.28 -1.85 -6.41
N LEU A 6 -15.26 -1.80 -5.50
CA LEU A 6 -15.48 -0.77 -4.48
C LEU A 6 -14.39 -0.74 -3.40
N LEU A 7 -13.13 -0.98 -3.78
CA LEU A 7 -12.00 -1.04 -2.84
C LEU A 7 -11.73 0.32 -2.18
N TRP A 8 -12.17 1.41 -2.82
CA TRP A 8 -12.13 2.75 -2.25
C TRP A 8 -12.77 2.83 -0.86
N PHE A 9 -13.96 2.23 -0.68
CA PHE A 9 -14.64 2.25 0.61
C PHE A 9 -13.89 1.39 1.64
N THR A 10 -13.37 0.23 1.23
CA THR A 10 -12.54 -0.63 2.09
C THR A 10 -11.29 0.10 2.57
N ILE A 11 -10.56 0.77 1.66
CA ILE A 11 -9.37 1.58 2.01
C ILE A 11 -9.73 2.71 2.97
N LYS A 12 -10.90 3.34 2.78
CA LYS A 12 -11.34 4.43 3.65
C LYS A 12 -11.67 3.98 5.07
N ILE A 13 -12.29 2.82 5.22
CA ILE A 13 -12.64 2.24 6.52
C ILE A 13 -11.38 1.68 7.19
N HIS A 14 -10.59 0.92 6.44
CA HIS A 14 -9.34 0.29 6.89
C HIS A 14 -8.14 1.09 6.38
N HIS A 15 -8.08 2.35 6.79
CA HIS A 15 -7.06 3.27 6.27
C HIS A 15 -5.67 3.02 6.85
N SER A 16 -5.50 2.12 7.81
CA SER A 16 -4.19 1.90 8.44
C SER A 16 -3.16 1.41 7.43
N CYS A 17 -1.91 1.86 7.55
CA CYS A 17 -0.77 1.34 6.78
C CYS A 17 -0.59 -0.18 6.93
N LYS A 18 -1.02 -0.74 8.07
CA LYS A 18 -1.08 -2.19 8.37
C LYS A 18 -1.91 -2.99 7.35
N ASP A 19 -2.88 -2.34 6.70
CA ASP A 19 -3.77 -2.99 5.74
C ASP A 19 -3.39 -2.68 4.28
N GLY A 20 -2.39 -1.83 4.05
CA GLY A 20 -2.00 -1.39 2.70
C GLY A 20 -1.72 -2.55 1.74
N SER A 21 -0.92 -3.53 2.15
CA SER A 21 -0.58 -4.72 1.35
C SER A 21 -1.81 -5.60 1.10
N LYS A 22 -2.71 -5.69 2.09
CA LYS A 22 -3.97 -6.45 1.98
C LYS A 22 -4.91 -5.81 0.97
N HIS A 23 -4.97 -4.47 0.90
CA HIS A 23 -5.75 -3.74 -0.11
C HIS A 23 -5.27 -4.04 -1.53
N VAL A 24 -3.94 -4.06 -1.74
CA VAL A 24 -3.40 -4.40 -3.07
C VAL A 24 -3.74 -5.86 -3.43
N PHE A 25 -3.55 -6.79 -2.49
CA PHE A 25 -3.95 -8.18 -2.69
C PHE A 25 -5.44 -8.32 -3.02
N GLU A 26 -6.31 -7.64 -2.27
CA GLU A 26 -7.75 -7.68 -2.51
C GLU A 26 -8.11 -7.11 -3.90
N THR A 27 -7.38 -6.09 -4.37
CA THR A 27 -7.53 -5.57 -5.74
C THR A 27 -7.22 -6.63 -6.79
N ILE A 28 -6.08 -7.33 -6.62
CA ILE A 28 -5.66 -8.43 -7.51
C ILE A 28 -6.70 -9.56 -7.47
N ASN A 29 -7.11 -10.00 -6.27
CA ASN A 29 -8.08 -11.07 -6.13
C ASN A 29 -9.42 -10.73 -6.82
N LYS A 30 -9.88 -9.47 -6.71
CA LYS A 30 -11.09 -9.00 -7.39
C LYS A 30 -10.90 -8.81 -8.89
N SER A 31 -9.67 -8.69 -9.42
CA SER A 31 -9.43 -8.62 -10.87
C SER A 31 -9.32 -10.00 -11.53
N ARG A 32 -9.12 -11.09 -10.77
CA ARG A 32 -8.91 -12.46 -11.30
C ARG A 32 -10.00 -12.99 -12.22
N TYR A 33 -11.25 -12.56 -12.06
CA TYR A 33 -12.36 -13.02 -12.91
C TYR A 33 -12.33 -12.43 -14.34
N LEU A 34 -11.51 -11.40 -14.58
CA LEU A 34 -11.45 -10.71 -15.86
C LEU A 34 -10.84 -11.59 -16.95
N SER A 35 -11.20 -11.32 -18.21
CA SER A 35 -10.59 -11.97 -19.36
C SER A 35 -9.09 -11.61 -19.48
N ALA A 36 -8.33 -12.46 -20.17
CA ALA A 36 -6.90 -12.22 -20.41
C ALA A 36 -6.64 -10.86 -21.07
N GLU A 37 -7.51 -10.45 -22.01
CA GLU A 37 -7.41 -9.14 -22.67
C GLU A 37 -7.55 -7.96 -21.69
N LEU A 38 -8.48 -8.05 -20.73
CA LEU A 38 -8.67 -7.01 -19.72
C LEU A 38 -7.55 -7.03 -18.67
N LYS A 39 -7.08 -8.22 -18.29
CA LYS A 39 -5.93 -8.39 -17.39
C LYS A 39 -4.66 -7.76 -17.98
N ALA A 40 -4.42 -7.93 -19.29
CA ALA A 40 -3.30 -7.32 -19.99
C ALA A 40 -3.29 -5.77 -19.91
N VAL A 41 -4.44 -5.14 -19.65
CA VAL A 41 -4.55 -3.68 -19.43
C VAL A 41 -4.43 -3.33 -17.94
N ILE A 42 -5.08 -4.10 -17.07
CA ILE A 42 -5.24 -3.76 -15.64
C ILE A 42 -4.03 -4.17 -14.81
N ASP A 43 -3.46 -5.34 -15.03
CA ASP A 43 -2.36 -5.86 -14.21
C ASP A 43 -1.12 -4.94 -14.29
N PRO A 44 -0.72 -4.38 -15.46
CA PRO A 44 0.34 -3.38 -15.51
C PRO A 44 0.01 -2.07 -14.78
N VAL A 45 -1.27 -1.72 -14.62
CA VAL A 45 -1.69 -0.56 -13.82
C VAL A 45 -1.58 -0.89 -12.33
N VAL A 46 -2.00 -2.08 -11.91
CA VAL A 46 -1.86 -2.53 -10.52
C VAL A 46 -0.38 -2.62 -10.14
N GLN A 47 0.45 -3.26 -10.98
CA GLN A 47 1.90 -3.36 -10.81
C GLN A 47 2.52 -1.98 -10.55
N ARG A 48 2.29 -1.00 -11.45
CA ARG A 48 2.87 0.35 -11.32
C ARG A 48 2.39 1.14 -10.10
N ASN A 49 1.27 0.76 -9.49
CA ASN A 49 0.68 1.46 -8.35
C ASN A 49 0.77 0.69 -7.02
N GLY A 50 1.30 -0.53 -7.00
CA GLY A 50 1.37 -1.34 -5.78
C GLY A 50 2.58 -1.02 -4.91
N TYR A 51 2.77 0.26 -4.54
CA TYR A 51 3.82 0.71 -3.61
C TYR A 51 3.73 -0.01 -2.25
N PHE A 52 2.53 -0.41 -1.83
CA PHE A 52 2.32 -1.18 -0.60
C PHE A 52 2.76 -2.65 -0.69
N VAL A 53 3.18 -3.13 -1.85
CA VAL A 53 3.71 -4.50 -2.02
C VAL A 53 5.23 -4.55 -1.81
N ASN A 54 5.87 -3.42 -1.48
CA ASN A 54 7.26 -3.41 -1.04
C ASN A 54 7.45 -4.37 0.15
N PRO A 55 8.55 -5.16 0.22
CA PRO A 55 8.79 -6.13 1.31
C PRO A 55 8.55 -5.55 2.71
N GLU A 56 8.99 -4.32 2.96
CA GLU A 56 8.77 -3.61 4.22
C GLU A 56 7.29 -3.45 4.59
N ASN A 57 6.46 -3.05 3.62
CA ASN A 57 5.03 -2.85 3.82
C ASN A 57 4.30 -4.19 4.01
N ILE A 58 4.77 -5.26 3.37
CA ILE A 58 4.25 -6.60 3.63
C ILE A 58 4.62 -7.06 5.04
N LEU A 59 5.86 -6.87 5.49
CA LEU A 59 6.27 -7.21 6.86
C LEU A 59 5.44 -6.44 7.91
N ILE A 60 5.13 -5.17 7.67
CA ILE A 60 4.21 -4.36 8.50
C ILE A 60 2.82 -5.00 8.58
N ALA A 61 2.28 -5.45 7.45
CA ALA A 61 0.99 -6.13 7.43
C ALA A 61 1.06 -7.48 8.17
N MET A 62 2.15 -8.24 7.98
CA MET A 62 2.34 -9.56 8.58
C MET A 62 2.51 -9.50 10.09
N ILE A 63 3.28 -8.54 10.61
CA ILE A 63 3.55 -8.45 12.04
C ILE A 63 2.31 -8.09 12.86
N THR A 64 1.34 -7.44 12.23
CA THR A 64 0.05 -7.06 12.79
C THR A 64 -1.11 -7.96 12.32
N ASP A 65 -0.81 -9.08 11.64
CA ASP A 65 -1.81 -10.05 11.21
C ASP A 65 -2.38 -10.80 12.43
N ASN A 66 -3.66 -11.15 12.40
CA ASN A 66 -4.30 -11.91 13.47
C ASN A 66 -3.83 -13.37 13.50
N ARG A 67 -3.30 -13.90 12.38
CA ARG A 67 -2.84 -15.29 12.26
C ARG A 67 -1.42 -15.46 12.80
N ASN A 68 -1.27 -16.33 13.80
CA ASN A 68 0.02 -16.55 14.49
C ASN A 68 1.13 -16.99 13.53
N PHE A 69 0.85 -17.93 12.62
CA PHE A 69 1.85 -18.44 11.69
C PHE A 69 2.43 -17.36 10.76
N ILE A 70 1.64 -16.33 10.43
CA ILE A 70 2.11 -15.21 9.60
C ILE A 70 3.01 -14.28 10.40
N ARG A 71 2.64 -13.98 11.64
CA ARG A 71 3.49 -13.19 12.54
C ARG A 71 4.82 -13.89 12.77
N GLU A 72 4.81 -15.20 12.99
CA GLU A 72 6.01 -16.02 13.14
C GLU A 72 6.87 -16.01 11.86
N LEU A 73 6.26 -16.18 10.69
CA LEU A 73 6.95 -16.07 9.40
C LEU A 73 7.58 -14.69 9.21
N CYS A 74 6.93 -13.62 9.67
CA CYS A 74 7.47 -12.26 9.65
C CYS A 74 8.74 -12.15 10.50
N LEU A 75 8.70 -12.65 11.76
CA LEU A 75 9.85 -12.64 12.65
C LEU A 75 11.04 -13.38 12.05
N HIS A 76 10.83 -14.56 11.49
CA HIS A 76 11.88 -15.32 10.80
C HIS A 76 12.48 -14.54 9.62
N ARG A 77 11.66 -13.82 8.85
CA ARG A 77 12.13 -12.95 7.76
C ARG A 77 12.97 -11.78 8.29
N ILE A 78 12.54 -11.13 9.37
CA ILE A 78 13.27 -10.03 10.02
C ILE A 78 14.62 -10.53 10.55
N MET A 79 14.66 -11.66 11.25
CA MET A 79 15.90 -12.27 11.75
C MET A 79 16.89 -12.55 10.61
N ALA A 80 16.40 -13.03 9.46
CA ALA A 80 17.24 -13.30 8.29
C ALA A 80 17.82 -12.03 7.64
N VAL A 81 17.17 -10.87 7.82
CA VAL A 81 17.65 -9.56 7.36
C VAL A 81 18.73 -9.03 8.31
N ILE A 82 18.46 -9.04 9.61
CA ILE A 82 19.40 -8.55 10.64
C ILE A 82 20.71 -9.34 10.61
N ALA A 83 20.63 -10.67 10.48
CA ALA A 83 21.80 -11.53 10.39
C ALA A 83 22.73 -11.18 9.20
N ARG A 84 22.21 -10.57 8.14
CA ARG A 84 22.99 -10.19 6.95
C ARG A 84 23.69 -8.83 7.05
N LYS A 85 23.42 -8.02 8.08
CA LYS A 85 23.98 -6.66 8.30
C LYS A 85 24.13 -5.89 6.98
N SER A 86 23.02 -5.43 6.40
CA SER A 86 23.06 -4.71 5.12
C SER A 86 23.70 -3.33 5.28
N ILE A 87 24.84 -3.09 4.62
CA ILE A 87 25.57 -1.80 4.63
C ILE A 87 25.03 -0.84 3.52
N GLY A 88 24.02 -1.27 2.76
CA GLY A 88 23.49 -0.54 1.60
C GLY A 88 22.41 0.49 1.92
N LEU A 89 22.32 1.55 1.11
CA LEU A 89 21.18 2.46 1.12
C LEU A 89 19.91 1.70 0.70
N ARG A 90 18.83 1.86 1.47
CA ARG A 90 17.53 1.29 1.15
C ARG A 90 17.02 1.83 -0.19
N LYS A 91 16.76 0.93 -1.15
CA LYS A 91 16.08 1.24 -2.40
C LYS A 91 14.61 0.91 -2.29
N PHE A 92 13.76 1.92 -2.47
CA PHE A 92 12.33 1.71 -2.58
C PHE A 92 11.97 1.41 -4.04
N THR A 93 11.89 0.13 -4.38
CA THR A 93 11.49 -0.34 -5.70
C THR A 93 10.20 -1.13 -5.60
N ILE A 94 9.35 -1.00 -6.61
CA ILE A 94 8.15 -1.83 -6.71
C ILE A 94 8.60 -3.22 -7.18
N PRO A 95 8.41 -4.29 -6.38
CA PRO A 95 8.75 -5.65 -6.77
C PRO A 95 7.77 -6.19 -7.82
N ASP A 96 8.15 -7.17 -8.62
CA ASP A 96 7.22 -7.83 -9.52
C ASP A 96 6.19 -8.66 -8.72
N PHE A 97 4.91 -8.49 -9.04
CA PHE A 97 3.84 -9.14 -8.28
C PHE A 97 3.55 -10.54 -8.81
N ASN A 98 3.34 -11.47 -7.89
CA ASN A 98 2.67 -12.72 -8.17
C ASN A 98 1.15 -12.50 -8.20
N PHE A 99 0.59 -12.28 -9.40
CA PHE A 99 -0.86 -12.07 -9.57
C PHE A 99 -1.71 -13.31 -9.24
N GLU A 100 -1.09 -14.49 -9.13
CA GLU A 100 -1.73 -15.76 -8.78
C GLU A 100 -1.57 -16.13 -7.29
N ALA A 101 -0.96 -15.26 -6.47
CA ALA A 101 -0.73 -15.49 -5.04
C ALA A 101 -2.04 -15.86 -4.28
N GLU A 102 -2.01 -16.82 -3.35
CA GLU A 102 -3.22 -17.14 -2.59
C GLU A 102 -3.47 -16.17 -1.44
N ASP A 103 -2.41 -15.49 -1.00
CA ASP A 103 -2.47 -14.53 0.10
C ASP A 103 -1.47 -13.37 -0.11
N TYR A 104 -1.68 -12.25 0.60
CA TYR A 104 -0.91 -11.02 0.41
C TYR A 104 0.59 -11.19 0.73
N HIS A 105 0.94 -12.10 1.64
CA HIS A 105 2.32 -12.37 2.05
C HIS A 105 3.12 -13.18 1.02
N GLU A 106 2.47 -13.62 -0.06
CA GLU A 106 3.03 -14.35 -1.21
C GLU A 106 3.07 -13.49 -2.48
N LEU A 107 2.70 -12.21 -2.40
CA LEU A 107 2.69 -11.29 -3.54
C LEU A 107 4.06 -11.06 -4.16
N ILE A 108 5.14 -11.36 -3.43
CA ILE A 108 6.51 -11.14 -3.89
C ILE A 108 7.35 -12.39 -3.69
N ASP A 109 8.41 -12.50 -4.49
CA ASP A 109 9.43 -13.52 -4.29
C ASP A 109 10.37 -13.13 -3.13
N TRP A 110 10.23 -13.85 -2.02
CA TRP A 110 11.05 -13.67 -0.81
C TRP A 110 12.44 -14.31 -0.89
N GLN A 111 12.77 -15.02 -1.96
CA GLN A 111 14.12 -15.56 -2.17
C GLN A 111 15.05 -14.50 -2.78
N ASN A 112 14.55 -13.72 -3.74
CA ASN A 112 15.33 -12.80 -4.55
C ASN A 112 15.22 -11.32 -4.15
N TRP A 113 14.54 -10.98 -3.06
CA TRP A 113 14.42 -9.59 -2.61
C TRP A 113 15.70 -9.05 -1.94
N GLU A 114 15.93 -7.74 -2.10
CA GLU A 114 17.04 -7.03 -1.46
C GLU A 114 16.77 -6.88 0.04
N LYS A 115 17.45 -7.69 0.85
CA LYS A 115 17.28 -7.73 2.31
C LYS A 115 17.93 -6.52 2.98
N THR A 116 17.22 -5.40 3.00
CA THR A 116 17.62 -4.18 3.72
C THR A 116 16.99 -4.14 5.11
N GLU A 117 17.75 -3.67 6.11
CA GLU A 117 17.23 -3.46 7.45
C GLU A 117 16.05 -2.48 7.43
N LEU A 118 14.94 -2.91 8.04
CA LEU A 118 13.70 -2.14 8.08
C LEU A 118 13.81 -1.06 9.17
N PRO A 119 13.37 0.19 8.91
CA PRO A 119 13.40 1.24 9.94
C PRO A 119 12.67 0.87 11.24
N LEU A 120 11.61 0.05 11.15
CA LEU A 120 10.83 -0.44 12.28
C LEU A 120 11.55 -1.53 13.10
N THR A 121 12.58 -2.16 12.53
CA THR A 121 13.36 -3.20 13.21
C THR A 121 14.72 -2.71 13.65
N MET A 122 15.07 -1.47 13.33
CA MET A 122 16.34 -0.87 13.76
C MET A 122 16.41 -0.85 15.29
N GLY A 123 17.44 -1.49 15.83
CA GLY A 123 17.70 -1.54 17.27
C GLY A 123 17.00 -2.66 18.04
N ILE A 124 16.24 -3.54 17.38
CA ILE A 124 15.75 -4.78 18.00
C ILE A 124 16.90 -5.79 18.03
N SER A 125 17.16 -6.40 19.20
CA SER A 125 18.20 -7.45 19.31
C SER A 125 17.70 -8.81 18.80
N ASP A 126 18.62 -9.65 18.35
CA ASP A 126 18.32 -11.01 17.92
C ASP A 126 17.68 -11.85 19.05
N GLU A 127 18.07 -11.60 20.31
CA GLU A 127 17.50 -12.25 21.50
C GLU A 127 16.04 -11.85 21.69
N ALA A 128 15.71 -10.57 21.52
CA ALA A 128 14.34 -10.08 21.63
C ALA A 128 13.44 -10.73 20.57
N LEU A 129 13.93 -10.85 19.32
CA LEU A 129 13.19 -11.51 18.25
C LEU A 129 12.99 -13.00 18.52
N LYS A 130 14.01 -13.71 19.00
CA LYS A 130 13.89 -15.13 19.40
C LYS A 130 12.87 -15.31 20.51
N GLN A 131 12.85 -14.42 21.50
CA GLN A 131 11.86 -14.46 22.57
C GLN A 131 10.44 -14.27 22.03
N MET A 132 10.24 -13.39 21.05
CA MET A 132 8.95 -13.14 20.42
C MET A 132 8.44 -14.30 19.57
N VAL A 133 9.34 -15.10 18.99
CA VAL A 133 8.95 -16.34 18.30
C VAL A 133 8.35 -17.33 19.30
N VAL A 134 8.87 -17.38 20.54
CA VAL A 134 8.41 -18.30 21.59
C VAL A 134 7.16 -17.78 22.31
N ASP A 135 7.20 -16.53 22.77
CA ASP A 135 6.15 -15.93 23.62
C ASP A 135 5.02 -15.31 22.79
N GLY A 136 5.22 -15.16 21.49
CA GLY A 136 4.38 -14.36 20.60
C GLY A 136 4.78 -12.88 20.58
N VAL A 137 4.37 -12.19 19.50
CA VAL A 137 4.62 -10.75 19.33
C VAL A 137 3.74 -9.96 20.31
N PRO A 138 4.31 -9.18 21.24
CA PRO A 138 3.54 -8.31 22.12
C PRO A 138 2.80 -7.26 21.30
N ALA A 139 1.53 -7.00 21.63
CA ALA A 139 0.69 -6.04 20.88
C ALA A 139 1.29 -4.62 20.85
N GLU A 140 2.04 -4.25 21.87
CA GLU A 140 2.65 -2.92 22.06
C GLU A 140 3.96 -2.74 21.30
N MET A 141 4.64 -3.84 20.91
CA MET A 141 5.98 -3.78 20.35
C MET A 141 6.01 -3.12 18.96
N PHE A 142 4.97 -3.37 18.16
CA PHE A 142 4.75 -2.71 16.89
C PHE A 142 3.50 -1.84 16.97
N ASP A 143 3.41 -1.00 18.01
CA ASP A 143 2.44 0.08 18.07
C ASP A 143 2.78 1.13 17.01
N LEU A 144 2.57 0.74 15.76
CA LEU A 144 2.54 1.64 14.63
C LEU A 144 1.39 2.59 14.90
N GLN A 145 1.75 3.85 15.19
CA GLN A 145 0.82 4.96 15.14
C GLN A 145 -0.05 4.80 13.88
N ASN A 146 -1.34 5.08 14.01
CA ASN A 146 -2.34 4.76 12.98
C ASN A 146 -2.21 5.66 11.73
N TYR A 147 -1.08 5.53 11.03
CA TYR A 147 -0.76 6.23 9.80
C TYR A 147 -1.67 5.72 8.70
N ALA A 148 -2.25 6.66 7.95
CA ALA A 148 -3.07 6.31 6.81
C ALA A 148 -2.21 5.76 5.65
N CYS A 149 -2.71 4.73 4.97
CA CYS A 149 -2.12 4.17 3.75
C CYS A 149 -2.33 5.07 2.52
N HIS A 150 -3.10 6.15 2.66
CA HIS A 150 -3.33 7.14 1.63
C HIS A 150 -3.19 8.55 2.20
N THR A 151 -2.85 9.49 1.34
CA THR A 151 -2.79 10.92 1.70
C THR A 151 -4.05 11.64 1.25
N GLN A 152 -4.36 12.77 1.88
CA GLN A 152 -5.48 13.62 1.46
C GLN A 152 -5.37 14.04 -0.03
N SER A 153 -4.15 14.24 -0.54
CA SER A 153 -3.91 14.53 -1.96
C SER A 153 -4.37 13.40 -2.88
N VAL A 154 -4.17 12.14 -2.49
CA VAL A 154 -4.68 10.97 -3.23
C VAL A 154 -6.21 11.01 -3.28
N GLU A 155 -6.88 11.35 -2.17
CA GLU A 155 -8.33 11.45 -2.15
C GLU A 155 -8.87 12.55 -3.06
N HIS A 156 -8.24 13.72 -3.01
CA HIS A 156 -8.58 14.82 -3.89
C HIS A 156 -8.37 14.46 -5.37
N CYS A 157 -7.31 13.70 -5.67
CA CYS A 157 -7.03 13.21 -7.03
C CYS A 157 -8.12 12.24 -7.50
N VAL A 158 -8.45 11.22 -6.70
CA VAL A 158 -9.51 10.25 -7.02
C VAL A 158 -10.85 10.96 -7.26
N LYS A 159 -11.19 11.93 -6.39
CA LYS A 159 -12.40 12.75 -6.55
C LYS A 159 -12.39 13.50 -7.89
N LEU A 160 -11.29 14.19 -8.21
CA LEU A 160 -11.16 14.97 -9.43
C LEU A 160 -11.25 14.09 -10.70
N VAL A 161 -10.61 12.92 -10.70
CA VAL A 161 -10.67 11.97 -11.82
C VAL A 161 -12.07 11.40 -11.98
N THR A 162 -12.78 11.17 -10.88
CA THR A 162 -14.18 10.71 -10.90
C THR A 162 -15.11 11.78 -11.48
N GLU A 163 -14.98 13.02 -11.04
CA GLU A 163 -15.74 14.17 -11.57
C GLU A 163 -15.49 14.34 -13.08
N ALA A 164 -14.22 14.29 -13.51
CA ALA A 164 -13.85 14.38 -14.93
C ALA A 164 -14.45 13.24 -15.74
N SER A 165 -14.43 12.02 -15.21
CA SER A 165 -14.96 10.84 -15.89
C SER A 165 -16.49 10.87 -16.04
N ALA A 166 -17.18 11.50 -15.09
CA ALA A 166 -18.63 11.72 -15.13
C ALA A 166 -19.01 12.86 -16.08
N ALA A 167 -18.21 13.93 -16.15
CA ALA A 167 -18.52 15.11 -16.95
C ALA A 167 -18.21 14.95 -18.45
N VAL A 168 -17.13 14.23 -18.81
CA VAL A 168 -16.65 14.16 -20.20
C VAL A 168 -16.13 12.77 -20.60
N CYS A 169 -16.29 12.44 -21.89
CA CYS A 169 -15.78 11.21 -22.48
C CYS A 169 -14.53 11.45 -23.35
N GLY A 170 -13.59 10.51 -23.34
CA GLY A 170 -12.32 10.57 -24.08
C GLY A 170 -11.17 11.16 -23.27
N ALA A 171 -9.95 10.61 -23.49
CA ALA A 171 -8.76 10.96 -22.72
C ALA A 171 -8.44 12.47 -22.80
N THR A 172 -8.42 13.06 -24.00
CA THR A 172 -8.11 14.48 -24.21
C THR A 172 -9.08 15.41 -23.49
N LYS A 173 -10.39 15.11 -23.51
CA LYS A 173 -11.39 15.95 -22.84
C LYS A 173 -11.28 15.85 -21.32
N ARG A 174 -11.06 14.64 -20.79
CA ARG A 174 -10.86 14.42 -19.34
C ARG A 174 -9.61 15.13 -18.84
N ASP A 175 -8.52 15.02 -19.58
CA ASP A 175 -7.25 15.68 -19.28
C ASP A 175 -7.40 17.21 -19.30
N GLY A 176 -8.11 17.77 -20.30
CA GLY A 176 -8.49 19.18 -20.33
C GLY A 176 -9.34 19.60 -19.12
N PHE A 177 -10.36 18.82 -18.75
CA PHE A 177 -11.19 19.08 -17.56
C PHE A 177 -10.36 19.12 -16.28
N ILE A 178 -9.45 18.16 -16.10
CA ILE A 178 -8.56 18.06 -14.94
C ILE A 178 -7.64 19.27 -14.87
N ARG A 179 -6.96 19.63 -15.97
CA ARG A 179 -6.04 20.78 -16.02
C ARG A 179 -6.73 22.09 -15.67
N VAL A 180 -7.86 22.39 -16.29
CA VAL A 180 -8.64 23.62 -16.02
C VAL A 180 -9.04 23.69 -14.54
N ARG A 181 -9.43 22.56 -13.93
CA ARG A 181 -9.78 22.51 -12.51
C ARG A 181 -8.57 22.72 -11.60
N LEU A 182 -7.40 22.19 -11.96
CA LEU A 182 -6.16 22.39 -11.22
C LEU A 182 -5.69 23.84 -11.29
N GLU A 183 -5.72 24.47 -12.47
CA GLU A 183 -5.41 25.90 -12.63
C GLU A 183 -6.38 26.78 -11.85
N SER A 184 -7.68 26.49 -11.93
CA SER A 184 -8.69 27.20 -11.14
C SER A 184 -8.43 27.11 -9.63
N LYS A 185 -7.98 25.95 -9.12
CA LYS A 185 -7.60 25.79 -7.71
C LYS A 185 -6.37 26.61 -7.33
N GLN A 186 -5.40 26.79 -8.23
CA GLN A 186 -4.22 27.62 -7.98
C GLN A 186 -4.56 29.10 -7.90
N LEU A 187 -5.59 29.55 -8.63
CA LEU A 187 -6.10 30.91 -8.55
C LEU A 187 -6.92 31.19 -7.29
N MET A 188 -7.39 30.14 -6.59
CA MET A 188 -8.13 30.34 -5.35
C MET A 188 -7.20 30.81 -4.22
N PRO A 189 -7.69 31.69 -3.32
CA PRO A 189 -6.92 32.10 -2.17
C PRO A 189 -6.51 30.88 -1.32
N GLN A 190 -5.27 30.86 -0.85
CA GLN A 190 -4.82 29.88 0.12
C GLN A 190 -5.21 30.35 1.52
N PHE A 191 -5.72 29.41 2.31
CA PHE A 191 -6.11 29.64 3.69
C PHE A 191 -5.30 28.71 4.58
N ASN A 192 -4.71 29.25 5.63
CA ASN A 192 -3.96 28.46 6.61
C ASN A 192 -4.90 27.72 7.55
N THR A 193 -6.08 28.28 7.79
CA THR A 193 -7.10 27.68 8.65
C THR A 193 -8.47 27.70 7.99
N LYS A 194 -9.31 26.73 8.34
CA LYS A 194 -10.69 26.63 7.82
C LYS A 194 -11.54 27.85 8.20
N ALA A 195 -11.21 28.54 9.30
CA ALA A 195 -11.91 29.74 9.77
C ALA A 195 -11.68 30.96 8.88
N GLU A 196 -10.59 31.00 8.11
CA GLU A 196 -10.31 32.08 7.17
C GLU A 196 -11.18 32.01 5.91
N TYR A 197 -11.78 30.85 5.64
CA TYR A 197 -12.71 30.66 4.54
C TYR A 197 -14.06 31.31 4.86
N ARG A 198 -14.28 32.53 4.37
CA ARG A 198 -15.58 33.23 4.45
C ARG A 198 -16.37 32.97 3.17
N GLN A 199 -17.57 32.42 3.32
CA GLN A 199 -18.54 32.19 2.25
C GLN A 199 -19.29 33.49 1.89
#